data_AF-T0SC77-F1
#
_entry.id   AF-T0SC77-F1
#
_cell.length_a   1.000
_cell.length_b   1.000
_cell.length_c   1.000
_cell.angle_alpha   90.00
_cell.angle_beta   90.00
_cell.angle_gamma   90.00
#
_symmetry.space_group_name_H-M   'P 1'
#
loop_
_entity.id
_entity.type
_entity.pdbx_description
1 polymer ?
#
loop_
_entity_poly.entity_id
_entity_poly.type
_entity_poly.pdbx_seq_one_letter_code
_entity_poly.pdbx_strand_id
1 'polypeptide(L)'
;MKVLQTLLFLIFTSCANSPLRIYTSTNKESVFHKDGLWKLSDEKIEVMLESDRDLITRALLKCHQKESKVGLGIINDNYTKLSKDDQVWNIRTVCHILAKNYDEALLSVDRGLLTVKNNESLKIKLLHNKALIFHKIEHFTEAEILYKEVLKLSPTLYSTQYNLGLLYLQYNLLSEAKSYLIPLLKVAPNDIDLLSSIGITFALEGQYIKGIQYFEQIPSVNRKREDIALYYSLALIGAKRFDEAKIVLKDQDVPFISGIRQMSRSLQKMVEEHLKTIAAK
;
A
#
# COMPACT_ATOMS: atom_id res chain seq x y z
N MET A 1 -29.02 7.88 7.99
CA MET A 1 -28.30 9.04 7.40
C MET A 1 -27.47 9.78 8.44
N LYS A 2 -28.06 10.25 9.56
CA LYS A 2 -27.30 10.85 10.67
C LYS A 2 -26.22 9.92 11.24
N VAL A 3 -26.53 8.64 11.51
CA VAL A 3 -25.56 7.67 12.08
C VAL A 3 -24.34 7.41 11.19
N LEU A 4 -24.51 7.34 9.86
CA LEU A 4 -23.40 7.16 8.91
C LEU A 4 -22.52 8.42 8.84
N GLN A 5 -23.14 9.60 8.90
CA GLN A 5 -22.42 10.87 9.04
C GLN A 5 -21.71 10.97 10.39
N THR A 6 -22.31 10.47 11.49
CA THR A 6 -21.67 10.41 12.81
C THR A 6 -20.51 9.41 12.86
N LEU A 7 -20.56 8.32 12.09
CA LEU A 7 -19.45 7.37 11.99
C LEU A 7 -18.31 7.91 11.12
N LEU A 8 -18.62 8.57 9.99
CA LEU A 8 -17.63 9.41 9.29
C LEU A 8 -17.03 10.40 10.30
N PHE A 9 -17.85 11.11 11.07
CA PHE A 9 -17.39 12.07 12.07
C PHE A 9 -16.53 11.43 13.17
N LEU A 10 -16.82 10.22 13.65
CA LEU A 10 -16.01 9.47 14.62
C LEU A 10 -14.72 8.93 14.01
N ILE A 11 -14.71 8.64 12.70
CA ILE A 11 -13.49 8.39 11.91
C ILE A 11 -12.67 9.68 11.75
N PHE A 12 -13.30 10.87 11.79
CA PHE A 12 -12.65 12.17 11.55
C PHE A 12 -12.31 13.02 12.80
N THR A 13 -12.91 12.75 13.96
CA THR A 13 -12.77 13.57 15.20
C THR A 13 -11.91 12.94 16.29
N SER A 14 -11.45 11.70 16.09
CA SER A 14 -10.33 11.20 16.88
C SER A 14 -9.08 11.96 16.44
N CYS A 15 -8.47 12.75 17.32
CA CYS A 15 -7.17 13.38 17.07
C CYS A 15 -6.04 12.37 16.79
N ALA A 16 -6.32 11.07 16.82
CA ALA A 16 -5.60 10.04 16.10
C ALA A 16 -6.39 9.69 14.81
N ASN A 17 -6.35 10.58 13.81
CA ASN A 17 -6.80 10.26 12.45
C ASN A 17 -5.73 9.36 11.84
N SER A 18 -5.80 8.07 12.13
CA SER A 18 -5.21 7.07 11.24
C SER A 18 -6.30 6.79 10.20
N PRO A 19 -6.32 7.44 9.01
CA PRO A 19 -7.05 6.86 7.89
C PRO A 19 -6.60 5.40 7.85
N LEU A 20 -7.55 4.46 7.84
CA LEU A 20 -7.25 3.03 7.78
C LEU A 20 -6.09 2.85 6.82
N ARG A 21 -4.92 2.51 7.38
CA ARG A 21 -3.69 2.48 6.63
C ARG A 21 -3.95 1.50 5.50
N ILE A 22 -3.90 1.96 4.24
CA ILE A 22 -4.05 1.05 3.10
C ILE A 22 -2.89 0.07 3.23
N TYR A 23 -3.18 -1.12 3.72
CA TYR A 23 -2.20 -2.16 3.89
C TYR A 23 -1.87 -2.62 2.47
N THR A 24 -0.78 -2.07 1.92
CA THR A 24 -0.17 -2.64 0.73
C THR A 24 0.26 -4.05 1.10
N SER A 25 -0.57 -5.04 0.75
CA SER A 25 -0.28 -6.42 1.06
C SER A 25 0.98 -6.85 0.29
N THR A 26 1.71 -7.79 0.86
CA THR A 26 2.85 -8.47 0.21
C THR A 26 2.38 -9.46 -0.87
N ASN A 27 1.13 -9.35 -1.37
CA ASN A 27 0.56 -10.37 -2.23
C ASN A 27 1.29 -10.46 -3.59
N LYS A 28 1.38 -11.69 -4.08
CA LYS A 28 2.28 -12.16 -5.15
C LYS A 28 2.06 -11.52 -6.53
N GLU A 29 1.01 -10.72 -6.71
CA GLU A 29 0.45 -10.38 -8.02
C GLU A 29 0.38 -8.88 -8.32
N SER A 30 1.29 -8.06 -7.78
CA SER A 30 1.32 -6.66 -8.25
C SER A 30 1.99 -6.58 -9.62
N VAL A 31 1.26 -6.17 -10.65
CA VAL A 31 1.74 -6.11 -12.06
C VAL A 31 2.89 -5.10 -12.22
N PHE A 32 3.08 -4.20 -11.25
CA PHE A 32 4.17 -3.20 -11.20
C PHE A 32 5.54 -3.79 -10.79
N HIS A 33 5.66 -5.10 -10.59
CA HIS A 33 6.92 -5.80 -10.25
C HIS A 33 8.05 -5.62 -11.29
N LYS A 34 7.70 -5.17 -12.51
CA LYS A 34 8.67 -4.84 -13.57
C LYS A 34 9.47 -3.56 -13.30
N ASP A 35 8.95 -2.65 -12.47
CA ASP A 35 9.61 -1.38 -12.17
C ASP A 35 10.87 -1.57 -11.29
N GLY A 36 10.98 -2.70 -10.57
CA GLY A 36 12.20 -3.09 -9.87
C GLY A 36 12.65 -2.12 -8.77
N LEU A 37 11.69 -1.43 -8.14
CA LEU A 37 11.96 -0.30 -7.26
C LEU A 37 12.04 -0.61 -5.76
N TRP A 38 11.34 -1.63 -5.28
CA TRP A 38 11.38 -2.05 -3.86
C TRP A 38 10.48 -3.26 -3.57
N LYS A 39 9.51 -3.59 -4.43
CA LYS A 39 8.60 -4.73 -4.28
C LYS A 39 9.01 -5.84 -5.26
N LEU A 40 9.73 -6.86 -4.78
CA LEU A 40 9.87 -8.13 -5.48
C LEU A 40 8.60 -8.95 -5.23
N SER A 41 8.00 -9.55 -6.27
CA SER A 41 6.94 -10.55 -6.07
C SER A 41 7.56 -11.82 -5.46
N ASP A 42 6.77 -12.60 -4.70
CA ASP A 42 7.25 -13.87 -4.14
C ASP A 42 7.70 -14.84 -5.24
N GLU A 43 7.07 -14.82 -6.42
CA GLU A 43 7.50 -15.59 -7.59
C GLU A 43 8.88 -15.13 -8.09
N LYS A 44 9.14 -13.81 -8.11
CA LYS A 44 10.45 -13.28 -8.41
C LYS A 44 11.44 -13.67 -7.30
N ILE A 45 11.05 -13.66 -6.03
CA ILE A 45 11.85 -14.13 -4.88
C ILE A 45 12.17 -15.63 -4.95
N GLU A 46 11.28 -16.46 -5.49
CA GLU A 46 11.46 -17.90 -5.66
C GLU A 46 12.42 -18.18 -6.82
N VAL A 47 12.24 -17.56 -7.99
CA VAL A 47 13.21 -17.61 -9.09
C VAL A 47 14.57 -17.03 -8.63
N MET A 48 14.51 -15.91 -7.91
CA MET A 48 15.42 -15.43 -6.85
C MET A 48 16.36 -16.43 -6.16
N LEU A 49 15.81 -17.54 -5.67
CA LEU A 49 16.49 -18.47 -4.77
C LEU A 49 17.29 -19.55 -5.50
N GLU A 50 16.95 -19.82 -6.77
CA GLU A 50 17.45 -20.99 -7.51
C GLU A 50 18.79 -20.78 -8.21
N SER A 51 19.34 -19.56 -8.22
CA SER A 51 20.66 -19.28 -8.80
C SER A 51 21.70 -18.90 -7.76
N ASP A 52 22.97 -19.18 -8.05
CA ASP A 52 24.11 -18.80 -7.21
C ASP A 52 24.33 -17.28 -7.31
N ARG A 53 23.72 -16.51 -6.39
CA ARG A 53 23.61 -15.05 -6.53
C ARG A 53 24.62 -14.26 -5.71
N ASP A 54 24.94 -13.09 -6.27
CA ASP A 54 25.72 -12.05 -5.62
C ASP A 54 25.16 -11.69 -4.22
N LEU A 55 26.05 -11.14 -3.39
CA LEU A 55 25.74 -10.79 -1.99
C LEU A 55 24.57 -9.79 -1.89
N ILE A 56 24.47 -8.90 -2.88
CA ILE A 56 23.43 -7.86 -3.01
C ILE A 56 22.05 -8.49 -3.10
N THR A 57 21.88 -9.46 -3.99
CA THR A 57 20.60 -10.12 -4.18
C THR A 57 20.21 -10.94 -2.96
N ARG A 58 21.17 -11.67 -2.36
CA ARG A 58 20.93 -12.43 -1.13
C ARG A 58 20.48 -11.54 0.03
N ALA A 59 21.10 -10.38 0.19
CA ALA A 59 20.71 -9.41 1.21
C ALA A 59 19.28 -8.90 0.99
N LEU A 60 18.98 -8.47 -0.24
CA LEU A 60 17.64 -7.96 -0.60
C LEU A 60 16.56 -9.02 -0.35
N LEU A 61 16.83 -10.26 -0.75
CA LEU A 61 15.93 -11.38 -0.59
C LEU A 61 15.59 -11.64 0.87
N LYS A 62 16.60 -11.65 1.74
CA LYS A 62 16.41 -11.82 3.19
C LYS A 62 15.54 -10.72 3.78
N CYS A 63 15.72 -9.48 3.34
CA CYS A 63 14.86 -8.38 3.77
C CYS A 63 13.39 -8.58 3.35
N HIS A 64 13.15 -9.06 2.12
CA HIS A 64 11.81 -9.38 1.65
C HIS A 64 11.16 -10.55 2.40
N GLN A 65 11.95 -11.54 2.82
CA GLN A 65 11.51 -12.65 3.67
C GLN A 65 11.22 -12.24 5.12
N LYS A 66 11.15 -10.94 5.42
CA LYS A 66 11.00 -10.36 6.76
C LYS A 66 12.19 -10.64 7.69
N GLU A 67 13.32 -11.11 7.14
CA GLU A 67 14.59 -11.31 7.83
C GLU A 67 15.52 -10.10 7.62
N SER A 68 15.01 -8.87 7.76
CA SER A 68 15.78 -7.64 7.46
C SER A 68 17.08 -7.52 8.26
N LYS A 69 17.13 -8.07 9.48
CA LYS A 69 18.38 -8.11 10.27
C LYS A 69 19.47 -8.94 9.59
N VAL A 70 19.10 -10.09 9.01
CA VAL A 70 20.02 -10.98 8.29
C VAL A 70 20.49 -10.30 7.01
N GLY A 71 19.56 -9.72 6.23
CA GLY A 71 19.91 -9.00 5.01
C GLY A 71 20.84 -7.81 5.25
N LEU A 72 20.58 -7.02 6.29
CA LEU A 72 21.46 -5.92 6.70
C LEU A 72 22.82 -6.41 7.24
N GLY A 73 22.85 -7.56 7.92
CA GLY A 73 24.09 -8.23 8.34
C GLY A 73 24.98 -8.56 7.15
N ILE A 74 24.43 -9.18 6.11
CA ILE A 74 25.16 -9.48 4.86
C ILE A 74 25.79 -8.23 4.26
N ILE A 75 25.07 -7.11 4.25
CA ILE A 75 25.56 -5.82 3.72
C ILE A 75 26.70 -5.28 4.58
N ASN A 76 26.53 -5.27 5.90
CA ASN A 76 27.50 -4.71 6.83
C ASN A 76 28.80 -5.53 6.88
N ASP A 77 28.69 -6.86 6.94
CA ASP A 77 29.84 -7.78 7.00
C ASP A 77 30.71 -7.72 5.74
N ASN A 78 30.10 -7.33 4.61
CA ASN A 78 30.76 -7.23 3.31
C ASN A 78 30.89 -5.79 2.81
N TYR A 79 30.78 -4.81 3.72
CA TYR A 79 30.66 -3.40 3.34
C TYR A 79 31.80 -2.92 2.45
N THR A 80 33.06 -3.28 2.74
CA THR A 80 34.23 -2.85 1.95
C THR A 80 34.18 -3.30 0.48
N LYS A 81 33.57 -4.46 0.22
CA LYS A 81 33.36 -4.99 -1.13
C LYS A 81 32.15 -4.33 -1.79
N LEU A 82 31.04 -4.24 -1.05
CA LEU A 82 29.76 -3.75 -1.57
C LEU A 82 29.69 -2.24 -1.72
N SER A 83 30.46 -1.46 -0.95
CA SER A 83 30.49 0.00 -1.01
C SER A 83 31.03 0.54 -2.34
N LYS A 84 31.59 -0.31 -3.19
CA LYS A 84 32.02 0.02 -4.56
C LYS A 84 30.88 -0.09 -5.57
N ASP A 85 29.80 -0.78 -5.22
CA ASP A 85 28.60 -0.91 -6.04
C ASP A 85 27.55 0.09 -5.57
N ASP A 86 27.23 1.04 -6.43
CA ASP A 86 26.22 2.07 -6.21
C ASP A 86 24.85 1.48 -5.78
N GLN A 87 24.51 0.25 -6.20
CA GLN A 87 23.26 -0.43 -5.85
C GLN A 87 23.11 -0.71 -4.34
N VAL A 88 24.23 -0.77 -3.60
CA VAL A 88 24.20 -1.08 -2.16
C VAL A 88 23.32 -0.11 -1.38
N TRP A 89 23.31 1.17 -1.77
CA TRP A 89 22.51 2.20 -1.10
C TRP A 89 21.02 1.97 -1.28
N ASN A 90 20.59 1.58 -2.49
CA ASN A 90 19.20 1.28 -2.76
C ASN A 90 18.73 0.04 -1.99
N ILE A 91 19.55 -1.00 -1.91
CA ILE A 91 19.20 -2.23 -1.19
C ILE A 91 19.16 -1.99 0.30
N ARG A 92 20.16 -1.31 0.86
CA ARG A 92 20.18 -0.92 2.27
C ARG A 92 18.95 -0.09 2.63
N THR A 93 18.58 0.86 1.76
CA THR A 93 17.34 1.64 1.88
C THR A 93 16.11 0.74 1.95
N VAL A 94 15.93 -0.16 0.97
CA VAL A 94 14.76 -1.06 0.92
C VAL A 94 14.71 -1.95 2.17
N CYS A 95 15.83 -2.50 2.61
CA CYS A 95 15.92 -3.28 3.83
C CYS A 95 15.48 -2.51 5.07
N HIS A 96 15.90 -1.24 5.21
CA HIS A 96 15.47 -0.38 6.31
C HIS A 96 13.98 0.01 6.21
N ILE A 97 13.44 0.27 5.01
CA ILE A 97 12.00 0.50 4.79
C ILE A 97 11.18 -0.72 5.25
N LEU A 98 11.59 -1.93 4.85
CA LEU A 98 10.94 -3.18 5.24
C LEU A 98 11.04 -3.44 6.75
N ALA A 99 12.17 -3.06 7.36
CA ALA A 99 12.37 -3.10 8.81
C ALA A 99 11.61 -1.99 9.57
N LYS A 100 11.01 -1.02 8.86
CA LYS A 100 10.40 0.20 9.40
C LYS A 100 11.38 1.14 10.15
N ASN A 101 12.67 1.04 9.84
CA ASN A 101 13.70 1.94 10.35
C ASN A 101 13.83 3.14 9.40
N TYR A 102 12.87 4.05 9.43
CA TYR A 102 12.77 5.12 8.42
C TYR A 102 13.91 6.12 8.45
N ASP A 103 14.48 6.41 9.62
CA ASP A 103 15.64 7.32 9.74
C ASP A 103 16.89 6.74 9.06
N GLU A 104 17.20 5.47 9.32
CA GLU A 104 18.30 4.75 8.67
C GLU A 104 18.08 4.59 7.15
N ALA A 105 16.81 4.44 6.75
CA ALA A 105 16.45 4.41 5.34
C ALA A 105 16.75 5.77 4.67
N LEU A 106 16.37 6.90 5.28
CA LEU A 106 16.67 8.24 4.78
C LEU A 106 18.18 8.49 4.69
N LEU A 107 18.93 8.13 5.74
CA LEU A 107 20.40 8.24 5.74
C LEU A 107 21.03 7.45 4.58
N SER A 108 20.52 6.24 4.31
CA SER A 108 21.01 5.40 3.22
C SER A 108 20.68 5.98 1.84
N VAL A 109 19.48 6.55 1.68
CA VAL A 109 19.06 7.24 0.45
C VAL A 109 19.91 8.46 0.18
N ASP A 110 20.06 9.35 1.17
CA ASP A 110 20.80 10.60 1.02
C ASP A 110 22.25 10.34 0.66
N ARG A 111 22.84 9.30 1.26
CA ARG A 111 24.19 8.86 0.90
C ARG A 111 24.28 8.35 -0.53
N GLY A 112 23.32 7.53 -0.96
CA GLY A 112 23.23 7.08 -2.34
C GLY A 112 23.10 8.24 -3.32
N LEU A 113 22.24 9.22 -3.06
CA LEU A 113 22.07 10.39 -3.91
C LEU A 113 23.33 11.26 -4.00
N LEU A 114 24.16 11.29 -2.95
CA LEU A 114 25.45 11.99 -2.94
C LEU A 114 26.56 11.24 -3.70
N THR A 115 26.58 9.90 -3.64
CA THR A 115 27.68 9.12 -4.23
C THR A 115 27.41 8.69 -5.68
N VAL A 116 26.16 8.48 -6.05
CA VAL A 116 25.77 8.03 -7.39
C VAL A 116 25.89 9.18 -8.38
N LYS A 117 26.97 9.20 -9.18
CA LYS A 117 27.23 10.28 -10.15
C LYS A 117 26.56 10.04 -11.49
N ASN A 118 26.78 8.87 -12.09
CA ASN A 118 26.47 8.58 -13.50
C ASN A 118 25.44 7.44 -13.68
N ASN A 119 24.47 7.33 -12.78
CA ASN A 119 23.42 6.32 -12.87
C ASN A 119 22.03 6.94 -12.61
N GLU A 120 21.47 7.55 -13.65
CA GLU A 120 20.17 8.22 -13.57
C GLU A 120 19.04 7.27 -13.19
N SER A 121 19.06 6.03 -13.70
CA SER A 121 18.08 5.02 -13.32
C SER A 121 18.09 4.77 -11.82
N LEU A 122 19.28 4.60 -11.22
CA LEU A 122 19.43 4.40 -9.77
C LEU A 122 19.02 5.63 -8.96
N LYS A 123 19.36 6.85 -9.41
CA LYS A 123 18.89 8.09 -8.76
C LYS A 123 17.37 8.16 -8.71
N ILE A 124 16.69 7.83 -9.82
CA ILE A 124 15.22 7.75 -9.87
C ILE A 124 14.70 6.74 -8.83
N LYS A 125 15.36 5.59 -8.66
CA LYS A 125 14.96 4.61 -7.62
C LYS A 125 15.12 5.15 -6.21
N LEU A 126 16.24 5.82 -5.94
CA LEU A 126 16.52 6.41 -4.63
C LEU A 126 15.53 7.55 -4.30
N LEU A 127 15.21 8.41 -5.28
CA LEU A 127 14.19 9.45 -5.11
C LEU A 127 12.79 8.87 -4.86
N HIS A 128 12.41 7.82 -5.60
CA HIS A 128 11.16 7.09 -5.35
C HIS A 128 11.10 6.50 -3.93
N ASN A 129 12.20 5.88 -3.48
CA ASN A 129 12.28 5.33 -2.14
C ASN A 129 12.28 6.43 -1.06
N LYS A 130 12.88 7.60 -1.33
CA LYS A 130 12.77 8.78 -0.46
C LYS A 130 11.32 9.22 -0.31
N ALA A 131 10.60 9.34 -1.42
CA ALA A 131 9.17 9.69 -1.43
C ALA A 131 8.35 8.66 -0.66
N LEU A 132 8.64 7.37 -0.83
CA LEU A 132 7.99 6.28 -0.09
C LEU A 132 8.26 6.38 1.42
N ILE A 133 9.48 6.75 1.84
CA ILE A 133 9.76 6.95 3.26
C ILE A 133 8.91 8.09 3.81
N PHE A 134 8.92 9.27 3.17
CA PHE A 134 8.09 10.41 3.58
C PHE A 134 6.60 10.07 3.63
N HIS A 135 6.10 9.32 2.64
CA HIS A 135 4.73 8.81 2.64
C HIS A 135 4.47 7.93 3.88
N LYS A 136 5.37 7.00 4.21
CA LYS A 136 5.19 6.09 5.36
C LYS A 136 5.27 6.81 6.73
N ILE A 137 6.04 7.89 6.84
CA ILE A 137 6.10 8.73 8.04
C ILE A 137 5.09 9.88 8.05
N GLU A 138 4.15 9.90 7.09
CA GLU A 138 3.03 10.85 7.04
C GLU A 138 3.44 12.32 6.78
N HIS A 139 4.54 12.51 6.04
CA HIS A 139 4.97 13.81 5.54
C HIS A 139 4.44 14.02 4.11
N PHE A 140 3.21 14.54 4.00
CA PHE A 140 2.49 14.68 2.72
C PHE A 140 3.26 15.49 1.68
N THR A 141 3.68 16.71 2.04
CA THR A 141 4.24 17.68 1.11
C THR A 141 5.54 17.18 0.48
N GLU A 142 6.44 16.65 1.30
CA GLU A 142 7.73 16.12 0.85
C GLU A 142 7.54 14.88 -0.04
N ALA A 143 6.63 13.98 0.34
CA ALA A 143 6.31 12.80 -0.47
C ALA A 143 5.73 13.20 -1.84
N GLU A 144 4.79 14.14 -1.87
CA GLU A 144 4.15 14.62 -3.09
C GLU A 144 5.16 15.25 -4.06
N ILE A 145 6.02 16.14 -3.55
CA ILE A 145 7.05 16.81 -4.35
C ILE A 145 7.98 15.78 -4.99
N LEU A 146 8.49 14.82 -4.20
CA LEU A 146 9.43 13.81 -4.68
C LEU A 146 8.77 12.83 -5.67
N TYR A 147 7.53 12.40 -5.42
CA TYR A 147 6.82 11.57 -6.40
C TYR A 147 6.61 12.31 -7.72
N LYS A 148 6.21 13.58 -7.68
CA LYS A 148 6.05 14.40 -8.90
C LYS A 148 7.39 14.60 -9.62
N GLU A 149 8.49 14.76 -8.88
CA GLU A 149 9.84 14.83 -9.46
C GLU A 149 10.20 13.52 -10.18
N VAL A 150 10.00 12.36 -9.52
CA VAL A 150 10.23 11.04 -10.12
C VAL A 150 9.41 10.86 -11.39
N LEU A 151 8.14 11.29 -11.41
CA LEU A 151 7.28 11.18 -12.59
C LEU A 151 7.66 12.15 -13.72
N LYS A 152 8.34 13.27 -13.44
CA LYS A 152 8.94 14.12 -14.48
C LYS A 152 10.12 13.42 -15.14
N LEU A 153 10.94 12.71 -14.36
CA LEU A 153 12.12 11.98 -14.84
C LEU A 153 11.75 10.66 -15.54
N SER A 154 10.73 9.97 -15.05
CA SER A 154 10.23 8.71 -15.58
C SER A 154 8.70 8.67 -15.57
N PRO A 155 8.05 9.22 -16.61
CA PRO A 155 6.59 9.29 -16.68
C PRO A 155 5.89 7.92 -16.70
N THR A 156 6.59 6.87 -17.14
CA THR A 156 6.07 5.50 -17.25
C THR A 156 6.35 4.63 -16.03
N LEU A 157 6.79 5.23 -14.92
CA LEU A 157 7.06 4.52 -13.68
C LEU A 157 5.76 4.30 -12.90
N TYR A 158 5.03 3.25 -13.25
CA TYR A 158 3.67 2.99 -12.78
C TYR A 158 3.56 2.80 -11.27
N SER A 159 4.57 2.22 -10.63
CA SER A 159 4.62 2.11 -9.16
C SER A 159 4.70 3.46 -8.46
N THR A 160 5.35 4.47 -9.05
CA THR A 160 5.35 5.85 -8.54
C THR A 160 3.97 6.49 -8.71
N GLN A 161 3.35 6.32 -9.89
CA GLN A 161 1.98 6.81 -10.13
C GLN A 161 0.99 6.20 -9.13
N TYR A 162 1.08 4.88 -8.90
CA TYR A 162 0.27 4.16 -7.94
C TYR A 162 0.48 4.70 -6.52
N ASN A 163 1.74 4.83 -6.08
CA ASN A 163 2.05 5.33 -4.75
C ASN A 163 1.63 6.79 -4.52
N LEU A 164 1.70 7.64 -5.56
CA LEU A 164 1.18 9.01 -5.49
C LEU A 164 -0.35 9.02 -5.42
N GLY A 165 -1.03 8.14 -6.17
CA GLY A 165 -2.47 7.93 -6.04
C GLY A 165 -2.88 7.47 -4.65
N LEU A 166 -2.10 6.55 -4.04
CA LEU A 166 -2.28 6.13 -2.65
C LEU A 166 -2.06 7.26 -1.65
N LEU A 167 -1.04 8.10 -1.87
CA LEU A 167 -0.79 9.28 -1.03
C LEU A 167 -2.01 10.20 -1.04
N TYR A 168 -2.55 10.52 -2.22
CA TYR A 168 -3.77 11.34 -2.31
C TYR A 168 -4.97 10.68 -1.63
N LEU A 169 -5.12 9.36 -1.78
CA LEU A 169 -6.19 8.63 -1.12
C LEU A 169 -6.06 8.67 0.41
N GLN A 170 -4.83 8.54 0.95
CA GLN A 170 -4.57 8.65 2.39
C GLN A 170 -5.01 10.00 2.96
N TYR A 171 -4.87 11.08 2.18
CA TYR A 171 -5.26 12.43 2.57
C TYR A 171 -6.66 12.83 2.07
N ASN A 172 -7.46 11.85 1.62
CA ASN A 172 -8.83 12.05 1.14
C ASN A 172 -8.96 13.03 -0.05
N LEU A 173 -7.90 13.17 -0.84
CA LEU A 173 -7.86 13.93 -2.10
C LEU A 173 -8.31 13.01 -3.25
N LEU A 174 -9.62 12.71 -3.25
CA LEU A 174 -10.20 11.63 -4.06
C LEU A 174 -10.14 11.88 -5.56
N SER A 175 -10.21 13.15 -5.99
CA SER A 175 -10.12 13.52 -7.41
C SER A 175 -8.72 13.26 -7.97
N GLU A 176 -7.71 13.66 -7.22
CA GLU A 176 -6.30 13.46 -7.53
C GLU A 176 -5.96 11.97 -7.48
N ALA A 177 -6.41 11.25 -6.45
CA ALA A 177 -6.25 9.80 -6.36
C ALA A 177 -6.78 9.08 -7.62
N LYS A 178 -8.00 9.42 -8.07
CA LYS A 178 -8.56 8.85 -9.32
C LYS A 178 -7.72 9.18 -10.55
N SER A 179 -7.19 10.41 -10.64
CA SER A 179 -6.39 10.85 -11.80
C SER A 179 -5.11 10.03 -11.98
N TYR A 180 -4.52 9.52 -10.89
CA TYR A 180 -3.34 8.65 -10.93
C TYR A 180 -3.67 7.15 -10.94
N LEU A 181 -4.72 6.72 -10.26
CA LEU A 181 -5.05 5.29 -10.14
C LEU A 181 -5.79 4.73 -11.36
N ILE A 182 -6.84 5.41 -11.85
CA ILE A 182 -7.69 4.87 -12.93
C ILE A 182 -6.90 4.60 -14.23
N PRO A 183 -5.97 5.47 -14.69
CA PRO A 183 -5.19 5.19 -15.89
C PRO A 183 -4.36 3.91 -15.82
N LEU A 184 -3.97 3.47 -14.61
CA LEU A 184 -3.19 2.25 -14.40
C LEU A 184 -3.97 0.97 -14.77
N LEU A 185 -5.30 1.03 -14.85
CA LEU A 185 -6.11 -0.10 -15.32
C LEU A 185 -5.77 -0.52 -16.76
N LYS A 186 -5.19 0.39 -17.57
CA LYS A 186 -4.73 0.06 -18.93
C LYS A 186 -3.57 -0.93 -18.95
N VAL A 187 -2.74 -0.93 -17.90
CA VAL A 187 -1.55 -1.78 -17.80
C VAL A 187 -1.71 -2.92 -16.80
N ALA A 188 -2.59 -2.75 -15.82
CA ALA A 188 -2.79 -3.67 -14.72
C ALA A 188 -4.29 -3.86 -14.40
N PRO A 189 -5.13 -4.29 -15.37
CA PRO A 189 -6.59 -4.31 -15.21
C PRO A 189 -7.09 -5.22 -14.08
N ASN A 190 -6.32 -6.27 -13.75
CA ASN A 190 -6.69 -7.28 -12.76
C ASN A 190 -5.83 -7.20 -11.49
N ASP A 191 -5.04 -6.14 -11.32
CA ASP A 191 -4.21 -5.97 -10.12
C ASP A 191 -5.10 -5.73 -8.90
N ILE A 192 -5.04 -6.65 -7.93
CA ILE A 192 -5.90 -6.65 -6.74
C ILE A 192 -5.70 -5.38 -5.91
N ASP A 193 -4.45 -4.94 -5.75
CA ASP A 193 -4.12 -3.75 -4.96
C ASP A 193 -4.66 -2.50 -5.68
N LEU A 194 -4.54 -2.41 -7.01
CA LEU A 194 -5.10 -1.32 -7.80
C LEU A 194 -6.63 -1.29 -7.77
N LEU A 195 -7.30 -2.41 -8.05
CA LEU A 195 -8.75 -2.54 -8.01
C LEU A 195 -9.28 -2.15 -6.63
N SER A 196 -8.61 -2.60 -5.56
CA SER A 196 -8.98 -2.23 -4.19
C SER A 196 -8.85 -0.72 -3.95
N SER A 197 -7.74 -0.09 -4.34
CA SER A 197 -7.54 1.35 -4.17
C SER A 197 -8.59 2.18 -4.91
N ILE A 198 -8.97 1.78 -6.13
CA ILE A 198 -10.01 2.45 -6.90
C ILE A 198 -11.38 2.24 -6.25
N GLY A 199 -11.70 1.02 -5.81
CA GLY A 199 -12.92 0.69 -5.08
C GLY A 199 -13.07 1.51 -3.79
N ILE A 200 -12.00 1.62 -3.01
CA ILE A 200 -11.91 2.46 -1.80
C ILE A 200 -12.15 3.92 -2.16
N THR A 201 -11.49 4.42 -3.22
CA THR A 201 -11.63 5.82 -3.65
C THR A 201 -13.08 6.16 -3.97
N PHE A 202 -13.79 5.32 -4.73
CA PHE A 202 -15.21 5.53 -5.03
C PHE A 202 -16.12 5.36 -3.81
N ALA A 203 -15.81 4.42 -2.92
CA ALA A 203 -16.58 4.22 -1.69
C ALA A 203 -16.49 5.44 -0.77
N LEU A 204 -15.29 6.01 -0.59
CA LEU A 204 -15.07 7.23 0.19
C LEU A 204 -15.70 8.47 -0.46
N GLU A 205 -15.78 8.50 -1.79
CA GLU A 205 -16.49 9.54 -2.54
C GLU A 205 -18.02 9.44 -2.43
N GLY A 206 -18.53 8.37 -1.80
CA GLY A 206 -19.97 8.10 -1.70
C GLY A 206 -20.58 7.46 -2.96
N GLN A 207 -19.76 7.17 -3.99
CA GLN A 207 -20.17 6.44 -5.19
C GLN A 207 -20.16 4.93 -4.94
N TYR A 208 -20.97 4.50 -3.97
CA TYR A 208 -20.95 3.15 -3.42
C TYR A 208 -21.11 2.04 -4.46
N ILE A 209 -22.03 2.21 -5.42
CA ILE A 209 -22.26 1.22 -6.48
C ILE A 209 -21.01 1.03 -7.35
N LYS A 210 -20.31 2.11 -7.70
CA LYS A 210 -19.04 2.01 -8.46
C LYS A 210 -17.96 1.35 -7.62
N GLY A 211 -17.84 1.72 -6.35
CA GLY A 211 -16.91 1.07 -5.41
C GLY A 211 -17.13 -0.44 -5.36
N ILE A 212 -18.37 -0.87 -5.21
CA ILE A 212 -18.77 -2.30 -5.23
C ILE A 212 -18.37 -2.97 -6.54
N GLN A 213 -18.62 -2.36 -7.71
CA GLN A 213 -18.24 -2.92 -9.00
C GLN A 213 -16.73 -3.19 -9.12
N TYR A 214 -15.87 -2.36 -8.53
CA TYR A 214 -14.43 -2.62 -8.48
C TYR A 214 -14.05 -3.70 -7.48
N PHE A 215 -14.70 -3.74 -6.31
CA PHE A 215 -14.47 -4.82 -5.34
C PHE A 215 -14.91 -6.18 -5.89
N GLU A 216 -16.01 -6.26 -6.64
CA GLU A 216 -16.53 -7.51 -7.22
C GLU A 216 -15.61 -8.10 -8.31
N GLN A 217 -14.73 -7.28 -8.93
CA GLN A 217 -13.69 -7.74 -9.85
C GLN A 217 -12.53 -8.47 -9.15
N ILE A 218 -12.32 -8.23 -7.85
CA ILE A 218 -11.27 -8.89 -7.07
C ILE A 218 -11.70 -10.33 -6.78
N PRO A 219 -10.87 -11.36 -7.01
CA PRO A 219 -11.24 -12.75 -6.71
C PRO A 219 -11.71 -12.94 -5.26
N SER A 220 -12.69 -13.81 -5.05
CA SER A 220 -13.34 -13.99 -3.73
C SER A 220 -12.36 -14.36 -2.61
N VAL A 221 -11.31 -15.12 -2.92
CA VAL A 221 -10.25 -15.48 -1.99
C VAL A 221 -9.47 -14.26 -1.50
N ASN A 222 -9.26 -13.25 -2.36
CA ASN A 222 -8.57 -12.01 -2.02
C ASN A 222 -9.50 -10.97 -1.38
N ARG A 223 -10.81 -11.01 -1.65
CA ARG A 223 -11.79 -10.14 -0.98
C ARG A 223 -11.89 -10.37 0.53
N LYS A 224 -11.38 -11.50 1.04
CA LYS A 224 -11.27 -11.78 2.47
C LYS A 224 -10.17 -10.98 3.17
N ARG A 225 -9.24 -10.37 2.43
CA ARG A 225 -8.21 -9.50 2.99
C ARG A 225 -8.86 -8.35 3.75
N GLU A 226 -8.43 -8.11 4.97
CA GLU A 226 -9.13 -7.25 5.93
C GLU A 226 -9.38 -5.82 5.42
N ASP A 227 -8.37 -5.22 4.79
CA ASP A 227 -8.46 -3.90 4.19
C ASP A 227 -9.54 -3.86 3.08
N ILE A 228 -9.57 -4.86 2.20
CA ILE A 228 -10.56 -4.96 1.12
C ILE A 228 -11.96 -5.19 1.70
N ALA A 229 -12.09 -6.19 2.58
CA ALA A 229 -13.36 -6.59 3.15
C ALA A 229 -14.05 -5.44 3.90
N LEU A 230 -13.28 -4.63 4.63
CA LEU A 230 -13.79 -3.51 5.41
C LEU A 230 -14.38 -2.42 4.51
N TYR A 231 -13.64 -1.99 3.49
CA TYR A 231 -14.11 -0.95 2.57
C TYR A 231 -15.18 -1.45 1.60
N TYR A 232 -15.14 -2.74 1.23
CA TYR A 232 -16.22 -3.35 0.48
C TYR A 232 -17.52 -3.37 1.30
N SER A 233 -17.44 -3.76 2.57
CA SER A 233 -18.59 -3.72 3.49
C SER A 233 -19.12 -2.31 3.70
N LEU A 234 -18.23 -1.31 3.81
CA LEU A 234 -18.61 0.09 3.88
C LEU A 234 -19.41 0.52 2.63
N ALA A 235 -18.94 0.14 1.44
CA ALA A 235 -19.64 0.43 0.20
C ALA A 235 -21.00 -0.28 0.13
N LEU A 236 -21.09 -1.56 0.53
CA LEU A 236 -22.34 -2.31 0.60
C LEU A 236 -23.36 -1.66 1.56
N ILE A 237 -22.91 -1.22 2.74
CA ILE A 237 -23.75 -0.50 3.71
C ILE A 237 -24.23 0.84 3.13
N GLY A 238 -23.34 1.61 2.48
CA GLY A 238 -23.69 2.85 1.80
C GLY A 238 -24.74 2.65 0.70
N ALA A 239 -24.67 1.51 0.00
CA ALA A 239 -25.64 1.08 -1.00
C ALA A 239 -26.89 0.38 -0.42
N LYS A 240 -27.02 0.29 0.91
CA LYS A 240 -28.11 -0.42 1.63
C LYS A 240 -28.20 -1.93 1.35
N ARG A 241 -27.09 -2.56 0.89
CA ARG A 241 -26.95 -4.01 0.67
C ARG A 241 -26.47 -4.71 1.96
N PHE A 242 -27.29 -4.67 3.01
CA PHE A 242 -26.90 -5.09 4.36
C PHE A 242 -26.64 -6.59 4.51
N ASP A 243 -27.40 -7.44 3.84
CA ASP A 243 -27.21 -8.89 3.89
C ASP A 243 -25.85 -9.30 3.33
N GLU A 244 -25.45 -8.67 2.23
CA GLU A 244 -24.15 -8.90 1.60
C GLU A 244 -23.01 -8.35 2.46
N ALA A 245 -23.19 -7.17 3.06
CA ALA A 245 -22.21 -6.63 4.01
C ALA A 245 -22.00 -7.57 5.20
N LYS A 246 -23.08 -8.20 5.70
CA LYS A 246 -22.99 -9.20 6.77
C LYS A 246 -22.13 -10.39 6.35
N ILE A 247 -22.33 -10.90 5.13
CA ILE A 247 -21.58 -12.05 4.61
C ILE A 247 -20.09 -11.71 4.50
N VAL A 248 -19.75 -10.55 3.94
CA VAL A 248 -18.35 -10.11 3.79
C VAL A 248 -17.66 -9.97 5.15
N LEU A 249 -18.37 -9.48 6.16
CA LEU A 249 -17.83 -9.29 7.52
C LEU A 249 -17.79 -10.57 8.37
N LYS A 250 -18.55 -11.62 8.02
CA LYS A 250 -18.71 -12.84 8.83
C LYS A 250 -17.40 -13.64 8.97
N ASP A 251 -16.52 -13.52 7.98
CA ASP A 251 -15.23 -14.24 7.90
C ASP A 251 -14.03 -13.37 8.29
N GLN A 252 -14.25 -12.15 8.82
CA GLN A 252 -13.16 -11.26 9.20
C GLN A 252 -12.66 -11.58 10.60
N ASP A 253 -11.49 -12.20 10.70
CA ASP A 253 -10.73 -12.27 11.96
C ASP A 253 -10.53 -10.85 12.46
N VAL A 254 -11.00 -10.56 13.67
CA VAL A 254 -10.92 -9.23 14.26
C VAL A 254 -9.43 -8.90 14.47
N PRO A 255 -8.82 -7.98 13.69
CA PRO A 255 -7.37 -7.87 13.68
C PRO A 255 -6.79 -7.41 15.01
N PHE A 256 -5.47 -7.61 15.16
CA PHE A 256 -4.67 -7.19 16.30
C PHE A 256 -4.64 -5.66 16.50
N ILE A 257 -5.05 -4.89 15.48
CA ILE A 257 -5.08 -3.42 15.50
C ILE A 257 -6.43 -2.93 16.03
N SER A 258 -6.40 -2.23 17.16
CA SER A 258 -7.58 -1.76 17.89
C SER A 258 -8.55 -0.94 17.04
N GLY A 259 -8.05 -0.06 16.15
CA GLY A 259 -8.88 0.81 15.29
C GLY A 259 -9.69 0.04 14.24
N ILE A 260 -9.06 -0.91 13.55
CA ILE A 260 -9.74 -1.76 12.55
C ILE A 260 -10.77 -2.66 13.23
N ARG A 261 -10.42 -3.22 14.39
CA ARG A 261 -11.32 -3.99 15.25
C ARG A 261 -12.54 -3.18 15.67
N GLN A 262 -12.36 -1.94 16.11
CA GLN A 262 -13.46 -1.07 16.50
C GLN A 262 -14.37 -0.77 15.32
N MET A 263 -13.79 -0.51 14.14
CA MET A 263 -14.57 -0.24 12.94
C MET A 263 -15.37 -1.45 12.46
N SER A 264 -14.74 -2.63 12.39
CA SER A 264 -15.40 -3.88 12.02
C SER A 264 -16.58 -4.18 12.95
N ARG A 265 -16.39 -4.07 14.28
CA ARG A 265 -17.47 -4.22 15.26
C ARG A 265 -18.59 -3.20 15.09
N SER A 266 -18.24 -1.95 14.79
CA SER A 266 -19.22 -0.88 14.57
C SER A 266 -20.07 -1.16 13.33
N LEU A 267 -19.45 -1.64 12.24
CA LEU A 267 -20.15 -2.03 11.02
C LEU A 267 -21.06 -3.25 11.26
N GLN A 268 -20.56 -4.29 11.94
CA GLN A 268 -21.36 -5.47 12.31
C GLN A 268 -22.61 -5.07 13.11
N LYS A 269 -22.43 -4.22 14.15
CA LYS A 269 -23.54 -3.75 14.98
C LYS A 269 -24.60 -3.00 14.16
N MET A 270 -24.20 -2.12 13.24
CA MET A 270 -25.14 -1.40 12.37
C MET A 270 -25.96 -2.34 11.48
N VAL A 271 -25.31 -3.35 10.90
CA VAL A 271 -25.97 -4.35 10.05
C VAL A 271 -26.99 -5.14 10.88
N GLU A 272 -26.63 -5.58 12.09
CA GLU A 272 -27.53 -6.33 12.97
C GLU A 272 -28.74 -5.51 13.44
N GLU A 273 -28.54 -4.26 13.85
CA GLU A 273 -29.63 -3.36 14.27
C GLU A 273 -30.64 -3.12 13.14
N HIS A 274 -30.15 -2.95 11.91
CA HIS A 274 -31.03 -2.71 10.77
C HIS A 274 -31.83 -3.96 10.39
N LEU A 275 -31.17 -5.13 10.35
CA LEU A 275 -31.84 -6.40 10.05
C LEU A 275 -32.90 -6.75 11.09
N LYS A 276 -32.66 -6.48 12.38
CA LYS A 276 -33.67 -6.64 13.44
C LYS A 276 -34.88 -5.73 13.23
N THR A 277 -34.66 -4.50 12.78
CA THR A 277 -35.74 -3.54 12.51
C THR A 277 -36.61 -3.97 11.33
N ILE A 278 -36.02 -4.60 10.31
CA ILE A 278 -36.75 -5.15 9.16
C ILE A 278 -37.55 -6.38 9.58
N ALA A 279 -36.97 -7.28 10.36
CA ALA A 279 -37.64 -8.51 10.81
C ALA A 279 -38.80 -8.27 11.79
N ALA A 280 -38.88 -7.08 12.40
CA ALA A 280 -39.95 -6.69 13.32
C ALA A 280 -41.13 -5.98 12.63
N LYS A 281 -41.08 -5.81 11.30
CA LYS A 281 -42.16 -5.27 10.46
C LYS A 281 -42.79 -6.36 9.62
#